data_AF-A0A9D4WW77-F1
#
_entry.id   AF-A0A9D4WW77-F1
#
_cell.length_a   1.000
_cell.length_b   1.000
_cell.length_c   1.000
_cell.angle_alpha   90.00
_cell.angle_beta   90.00
_cell.angle_gamma   90.00
#
_symmetry.space_group_name_H-M   'P 1'
#
loop_
_entity.id
_entity.type
_entity.pdbx_description
1 polymer ?
#
loop_
_entity_poly.entity_id
_entity_poly.type
_entity_poly.pdbx_seq_one_letter_code
_entity_poly.pdbx_strand_id
1 'polypeptide(L)'
;MLPVIRDCSVVPFPLNNLLHNPSITITVLPHYKLNYKHCFRVIGSINGLLCLFNSYLTPSAPYGPRDRNTSFRLWNPATKKISQFVGKITHPQSHPYFADETLSNYLRFAFGYDKSTDTYKVVAFCPNQVKIFTFGDNVWKNIQCFPIVPFYHVTLVRHRHQRVNEGVYLNGTVNWLAIPNSEYFWKDYEDIPNIDQFMIVSLDLATETYLQLLPPSGLDEVPSILPTIAVLRDCLCFSYHIESTHFVIWMMMEFGDQKSWTQFLKISYDDLLDYDSLQYNYHYMMYPLCLSEDGETIILANSHEEHAFLYNWRDNRVEKTRITNNVLWMFSQNYIESLVTTG
;
A
#
# COMPACT_ATOMS: atom_id res chain seq x y z
N MET A 1 -20.66 2.31 -14.80
CA MET A 1 -20.94 3.51 -13.98
C MET A 1 -19.59 4.04 -13.52
N LEU A 2 -19.24 5.30 -13.81
CA LEU A 2 -18.01 5.90 -13.27
C LEU A 2 -18.09 5.80 -11.75
N PRO A 3 -17.03 5.40 -11.02
CA PRO A 3 -17.06 5.61 -9.59
C PRO A 3 -17.14 7.12 -9.40
N VAL A 4 -18.28 7.57 -8.86
CA VAL A 4 -18.42 8.93 -8.32
C VAL A 4 -17.14 9.17 -7.52
N ILE A 5 -16.39 10.21 -7.87
CA ILE A 5 -15.26 10.65 -7.06
C ILE A 5 -15.88 10.89 -5.69
N ARG A 6 -15.70 9.96 -4.74
CA ARG A 6 -16.07 10.22 -3.36
C ARG A 6 -15.32 11.51 -3.00
N ASP A 7 -16.02 12.50 -2.45
CA ASP A 7 -15.42 13.74 -1.97
C ASP A 7 -14.44 13.42 -0.83
N CYS A 8 -13.23 12.99 -1.19
CA CYS A 8 -12.19 12.56 -0.28
C CYS A 8 -11.27 13.73 0.03
N SER A 9 -10.76 13.73 1.26
CA SER A 9 -9.78 14.70 1.73
C SER A 9 -8.60 13.99 2.34
N VAL A 10 -7.44 14.59 2.25
CA VAL A 10 -6.20 14.09 2.86
C VAL A 10 -5.81 15.10 3.92
N VAL A 11 -6.00 14.73 5.17
CA VAL A 11 -5.79 15.62 6.31
C VAL A 11 -4.63 15.07 7.15
N PRO A 12 -3.55 15.84 7.36
CA PRO A 12 -2.52 15.46 8.30
C PRO A 12 -3.09 15.56 9.73
N PHE A 13 -2.75 14.58 10.56
CA PHE A 13 -3.15 14.55 11.96
C PHE A 13 -1.96 14.14 12.84
N PRO A 14 -1.69 14.84 13.96
CA PRO A 14 -0.56 14.49 14.83
C PRO A 14 -0.73 13.10 15.48
N LEU A 15 0.23 12.21 15.26
CA LEU A 15 0.20 10.85 15.80
C LEU A 15 0.05 10.83 17.33
N ASN A 16 0.80 11.66 18.05
CA ASN A 16 0.76 11.73 19.53
C ASN A 16 -0.63 12.07 20.07
N ASN A 17 -1.39 12.90 19.34
CA ASN A 17 -2.76 13.21 19.75
C ASN A 17 -3.66 11.98 19.62
N LEU A 18 -3.45 11.13 18.61
CA LEU A 18 -4.22 9.90 18.41
C LEU A 18 -3.93 8.89 19.52
N LEU A 19 -2.65 8.78 19.90
CA LEU A 19 -2.18 7.88 20.95
C LEU A 19 -2.70 8.27 22.33
N HIS A 20 -2.79 9.56 22.65
CA HIS A 20 -3.30 10.03 23.94
C HIS A 20 -4.83 10.16 24.00
N ASN A 21 -5.48 10.47 22.88
CA ASN A 21 -6.93 10.57 22.80
C ASN A 21 -7.44 10.00 21.46
N PRO A 22 -7.94 8.76 21.46
CA PRO A 22 -8.44 8.11 20.24
C PRO A 22 -9.76 8.70 19.73
N SER A 23 -10.39 9.64 20.46
CA SER A 23 -11.65 10.30 20.09
C SER A 23 -11.41 11.71 19.57
N ILE A 24 -11.51 11.89 18.25
CA ILE A 24 -11.15 13.16 17.57
C ILE A 24 -12.21 13.50 16.51
N THR A 25 -12.53 14.78 16.38
CA THR A 25 -13.27 15.32 15.23
C THR A 25 -12.30 16.03 14.30
N ILE A 26 -12.26 15.61 13.03
CA ILE A 26 -11.36 16.21 12.02
C ILE A 26 -12.12 17.28 11.25
N THR A 27 -11.72 18.54 11.42
CA THR A 27 -12.23 19.64 10.57
C THR A 27 -11.52 19.62 9.22
N VAL A 28 -12.30 19.37 8.16
CA VAL A 28 -11.78 19.30 6.79
C VAL A 28 -11.84 20.67 6.13
N LEU A 29 -10.68 21.30 5.97
CA LEU A 29 -10.55 22.55 5.22
C LEU A 29 -10.53 22.31 3.70
N PRO A 30 -11.01 23.26 2.87
CA PRO A 30 -11.06 23.10 1.41
C PRO A 30 -9.73 22.70 0.79
N HIS A 31 -8.60 23.22 1.28
CA HIS A 31 -7.29 22.91 0.71
C HIS A 31 -6.85 21.45 0.91
N TYR A 32 -7.49 20.69 1.78
CA TYR A 32 -7.23 19.26 1.97
C TYR A 32 -8.07 18.37 1.05
N LYS A 33 -9.07 18.91 0.35
CA LYS A 33 -9.91 18.11 -0.55
C LYS A 33 -9.17 17.74 -1.83
N LEU A 34 -9.27 16.46 -2.21
CA LEU A 34 -8.64 15.93 -3.43
C LEU A 34 -9.38 16.33 -4.71
N ASN A 35 -10.68 16.61 -4.62
CA ASN A 35 -11.51 17.04 -5.75
C ASN A 35 -11.05 18.39 -6.33
N TYR A 36 -10.76 19.39 -5.50
CA TYR A 36 -10.15 20.66 -5.90
C TYR A 36 -8.72 20.50 -6.42
N LYS A 37 -8.14 19.31 -6.20
CA LYS A 37 -6.86 18.91 -6.74
C LYS A 37 -6.99 18.05 -8.00
N HIS A 38 -8.18 17.74 -8.49
CA HIS A 38 -8.38 16.83 -9.61
C HIS A 38 -7.59 15.51 -9.44
N CYS A 39 -7.50 15.01 -8.21
CA CYS A 39 -6.78 13.78 -7.88
C CYS A 39 -7.72 12.77 -7.22
N PHE A 40 -7.43 11.48 -7.37
CA PHE A 40 -8.23 10.40 -6.81
C PHE A 40 -7.71 9.95 -5.44
N ARG A 41 -6.37 9.89 -5.27
CA ARG A 41 -5.72 9.39 -4.04
C ARG A 41 -4.25 9.80 -3.97
N VAL A 42 -3.63 9.57 -2.81
CA VAL A 42 -2.18 9.76 -2.55
C VAL A 42 -1.46 8.43 -2.72
N ILE A 43 -0.47 8.28 -3.59
CA ILE A 43 0.25 7.00 -3.76
C ILE A 43 1.43 6.81 -2.80
N GLY A 44 1.92 7.87 -2.17
CA GLY A 44 2.94 7.79 -1.12
C GLY A 44 3.31 9.16 -0.55
N SER A 45 4.09 9.13 0.52
CA SER A 45 4.59 10.30 1.26
C SER A 45 6.08 10.15 1.51
N ILE A 46 6.91 11.11 1.07
CA ILE A 46 8.36 11.10 1.29
C ILE A 46 8.85 12.54 1.48
N ASN A 47 9.67 12.79 2.50
CA ASN A 47 10.29 14.09 2.80
C ASN A 47 9.28 15.27 2.86
N GLY A 48 8.07 15.00 3.36
CA GLY A 48 6.96 15.97 3.43
C GLY A 48 6.26 16.29 2.11
N LEU A 49 6.59 15.56 1.04
CA LEU A 49 5.83 15.59 -0.21
C LEU A 49 4.87 14.41 -0.28
N LEU A 50 3.64 14.68 -0.70
CA LEU A 50 2.66 13.69 -1.09
C LEU A 50 2.63 13.57 -2.60
N CYS A 51 2.79 12.35 -3.12
CA CYS A 51 2.57 12.10 -4.55
C CYS A 51 1.10 11.78 -4.80
N LEU A 52 0.42 12.66 -5.52
CA LEU A 52 -0.98 12.54 -5.87
C LEU A 52 -1.16 11.85 -7.22
N PHE A 53 -2.18 11.01 -7.30
CA PHE A 53 -2.53 10.22 -8.48
C PHE A 53 -3.86 10.69 -9.04
N ASN A 54 -3.91 10.87 -10.35
CA ASN A 54 -5.12 11.11 -11.13
C ASN A 54 -5.31 10.00 -12.18
N SER A 55 -6.55 9.55 -12.39
CA SER A 55 -6.88 8.51 -13.38
C SER A 55 -8.22 8.81 -14.06
N TYR A 56 -8.22 9.04 -15.36
CA TYR A 56 -9.45 9.27 -16.14
C TYR A 56 -9.49 8.42 -17.40
N LEU A 57 -10.70 8.20 -17.93
CA LEU A 57 -10.91 7.38 -19.12
C LEU A 57 -11.11 8.27 -20.34
N THR A 58 -10.50 7.92 -21.47
CA THR A 58 -10.75 8.54 -22.77
C THR A 58 -11.23 7.50 -23.78
N PRO A 59 -12.11 7.84 -24.73
CA PRO A 59 -12.43 6.94 -25.84
C PRO A 59 -11.17 6.70 -26.69
N SER A 60 -10.85 5.44 -27.00
CA SER A 60 -9.76 5.12 -27.94
C SER A 60 -10.22 5.24 -29.40
N ALA A 61 -11.51 4.97 -29.67
CA ALA A 61 -12.18 5.10 -30.95
C ALA A 61 -13.70 5.32 -30.75
N PRO A 62 -14.45 5.82 -31.77
CA PRO A 62 -15.91 5.88 -31.71
C PRO A 62 -16.47 4.46 -31.49
N TYR A 63 -17.16 4.24 -30.36
CA TYR A 63 -17.67 2.93 -29.91
C TYR A 63 -16.61 1.87 -29.54
N GLY A 64 -15.33 2.26 -29.43
CA GLY A 64 -14.23 1.37 -29.05
C GLY A 64 -13.99 1.26 -27.53
N PRO A 65 -13.00 0.44 -27.11
CA PRO A 65 -12.59 0.38 -25.70
C PRO A 65 -12.14 1.76 -25.20
N ARG A 66 -12.16 1.96 -23.88
CA ARG A 66 -11.64 3.20 -23.28
C ARG A 66 -10.17 3.02 -22.94
N ASP A 67 -9.39 4.08 -23.02
CA ASP A 67 -8.04 4.12 -22.49
C ASP A 67 -8.04 4.74 -21.10
N ARG A 68 -7.34 4.12 -20.16
CA ARG A 68 -7.06 4.69 -18.85
C ARG A 68 -5.82 5.55 -18.94
N ASN A 69 -6.01 6.84 -18.69
CA ASN A 69 -4.93 7.81 -18.59
C ASN A 69 -4.66 8.06 -17.12
N THR A 70 -3.40 7.89 -16.72
CA THR A 70 -2.92 8.16 -15.37
C THR A 70 -1.93 9.31 -15.41
N SER A 71 -1.91 10.16 -14.38
CA SER A 71 -0.92 11.24 -14.22
C SER A 71 -0.65 11.52 -12.75
N PHE A 72 0.47 12.17 -12.46
CA PHE A 72 0.98 12.38 -11.12
C PHE A 72 1.32 13.83 -10.86
N ARG A 73 1.31 14.23 -9.59
CA ARG A 73 1.84 15.53 -9.15
C ARG A 73 2.23 15.51 -7.69
N LEU A 74 3.14 16.38 -7.32
CA LEU A 74 3.62 16.53 -5.94
C LEU A 74 2.83 17.62 -5.24
N TRP A 75 2.49 17.37 -3.98
CA TRP A 75 1.85 18.34 -3.12
C TRP A 75 2.56 18.36 -1.77
N ASN A 76 2.91 19.54 -1.30
CA ASN A 76 3.40 19.77 0.05
C ASN A 76 2.25 20.42 0.86
N PRO A 77 1.59 19.66 1.77
CA PRO A 77 0.53 20.21 2.61
C PRO A 77 0.99 21.37 3.51
N ALA A 78 2.22 21.32 4.03
CA ALA A 78 2.76 22.34 4.95
C ALA A 78 2.99 23.70 4.24
N THR A 79 3.52 23.68 3.02
CA THR A 79 3.74 24.91 2.23
C THR A 79 2.55 25.29 1.35
N LYS A 80 1.52 24.43 1.27
CA LYS A 80 0.35 24.52 0.38
C LYS A 80 0.70 24.59 -1.12
N LYS A 81 1.97 24.34 -1.49
CA LYS A 81 2.43 24.32 -2.89
C LYS A 81 2.11 22.99 -3.54
N ILE A 82 1.70 23.04 -4.81
CA ILE A 82 1.34 21.87 -5.60
C ILE A 82 1.92 21.99 -7.01
N SER A 83 2.47 20.91 -7.54
CA SER A 83 3.05 20.89 -8.87
C SER A 83 2.00 20.75 -9.98
N GLN A 84 2.43 20.96 -11.22
CA GLN A 84 1.66 20.60 -12.40
C GLN A 84 1.54 19.07 -12.52
N PHE A 85 0.56 18.61 -13.30
CA PHE A 85 0.45 17.19 -13.66
C PHE A 85 1.54 16.79 -14.64
N VAL A 86 2.25 15.71 -14.31
CA VAL A 86 3.33 15.13 -15.09
C VAL A 86 3.21 13.61 -15.11
N GLY A 87 4.11 12.93 -15.83
CA GLY A 87 4.15 11.46 -15.85
C GLY A 87 2.88 10.84 -16.43
N LYS A 88 2.29 11.45 -17.47
CA LYS A 88 1.11 10.89 -18.11
C LYS A 88 1.46 9.53 -18.71
N ILE A 89 0.65 8.52 -18.39
CA ILE A 89 0.76 7.18 -18.95
C ILE A 89 -0.62 6.66 -19.36
N THR A 90 -0.72 6.10 -20.55
CA THR A 90 -1.98 5.64 -21.15
C THR A 90 -1.95 4.14 -21.33
N HIS A 91 -2.96 3.45 -20.81
CA HIS A 91 -3.11 2.01 -20.90
C HIS A 91 -4.50 1.65 -21.43
N PRO A 92 -4.61 0.73 -22.39
CA PRO A 92 -5.90 0.23 -22.84
C PRO A 92 -6.68 -0.33 -21.65
N GLN A 93 -7.93 0.08 -21.47
CA GLN A 93 -8.82 -0.57 -20.52
C GLN A 93 -9.29 -1.88 -21.16
N SER A 94 -8.92 -3.01 -20.58
CA SER A 94 -9.47 -4.31 -20.98
C SER A 94 -11.00 -4.32 -20.78
N HIS A 95 -11.69 -4.96 -21.72
CA HIS A 95 -13.16 -5.01 -21.73
C HIS A 95 -13.67 -5.89 -20.58
N PRO A 96 -14.72 -5.48 -19.83
CA PRO A 96 -15.21 -6.24 -18.66
C PRO A 96 -15.68 -7.67 -18.98
N TYR A 97 -16.02 -7.96 -20.25
CA TYR A 97 -16.57 -9.25 -20.68
C TYR A 97 -15.50 -10.32 -20.99
N PHE A 98 -14.22 -9.94 -21.12
CA PHE A 98 -13.11 -10.89 -21.28
C PHE A 98 -12.29 -10.91 -19.99
N ALA A 99 -12.96 -11.30 -18.90
CA ALA A 99 -12.40 -11.31 -17.55
C ALA A 99 -11.31 -12.39 -17.36
N ASP A 100 -11.13 -13.29 -18.31
CA ASP A 100 -10.26 -14.46 -18.15
C ASP A 100 -8.82 -14.25 -18.67
N GLU A 101 -8.59 -13.38 -19.68
CA GLU A 101 -7.25 -13.26 -20.30
C GLU A 101 -6.57 -11.89 -20.19
N THR A 102 -7.27 -10.81 -19.78
CA THR A 102 -6.78 -9.42 -20.01
C THR A 102 -6.67 -8.54 -18.77
N LEU A 103 -6.77 -9.17 -17.61
CA LEU A 103 -6.67 -8.52 -16.31
C LEU A 103 -5.16 -8.29 -15.95
N SER A 104 -4.23 -8.98 -16.66
CA SER A 104 -2.76 -8.92 -16.61
C SER A 104 -2.06 -7.54 -16.76
N ASN A 105 -2.81 -6.46 -17.01
CA ASN A 105 -2.26 -5.14 -17.36
C ASN A 105 -2.62 -4.01 -16.38
N TYR A 106 -3.21 -4.28 -15.20
CA TYR A 106 -3.44 -3.23 -14.20
C TYR A 106 -2.12 -2.79 -13.57
N LEU A 107 -1.69 -1.56 -13.87
CA LEU A 107 -0.51 -0.97 -13.26
C LEU A 107 -0.75 -0.60 -11.80
N ARG A 108 0.15 -1.07 -10.95
CA ARG A 108 0.36 -0.56 -9.60
C ARG A 108 1.37 0.57 -9.62
N PHE A 109 1.30 1.42 -8.61
CA PHE A 109 2.15 2.59 -8.51
C PHE A 109 2.70 2.73 -7.10
N ALA A 110 4.02 2.86 -6.99
CA ALA A 110 4.70 3.17 -5.74
C ALA A 110 5.51 4.45 -5.90
N PHE A 111 5.46 5.31 -4.88
CA PHE A 111 6.25 6.54 -4.84
C PHE A 111 7.56 6.29 -4.10
N GLY A 112 8.65 6.84 -4.62
CA GLY A 112 10.00 6.63 -4.12
C GLY A 112 10.87 7.87 -4.23
N TYR A 113 11.99 7.86 -3.53
CA TYR A 113 13.00 8.90 -3.59
C TYR A 113 14.39 8.27 -3.74
N ASP A 114 15.10 8.70 -4.77
CA ASP A 114 16.47 8.32 -5.07
C ASP A 114 17.41 9.38 -4.49
N LYS A 115 18.03 9.04 -3.37
CA LYS A 115 18.98 9.91 -2.65
C LYS A 115 20.24 10.21 -3.46
N SER A 116 20.64 9.32 -4.38
CA SER A 116 21.89 9.50 -5.14
C SER A 116 21.78 10.63 -6.17
N THR A 117 20.58 10.85 -6.70
CA THR A 117 20.27 11.86 -7.70
C THR A 117 19.45 13.02 -7.15
N ASP A 118 19.03 12.95 -5.87
CA ASP A 118 18.07 13.87 -5.24
C ASP A 118 16.77 14.00 -6.03
N THR A 119 16.26 12.88 -6.57
CA THR A 119 15.05 12.86 -7.39
C THR A 119 13.95 12.02 -6.78
N TYR A 120 12.71 12.47 -6.97
CA TYR A 120 11.53 11.68 -6.67
C TYR A 120 11.17 10.83 -7.88
N LYS A 121 10.70 9.61 -7.64
CA LYS A 121 10.33 8.65 -8.69
C LYS A 121 8.97 8.01 -8.44
N VAL A 122 8.29 7.63 -9.51
CA VAL A 122 7.12 6.74 -9.47
C VAL A 122 7.48 5.45 -10.20
N VAL A 123 7.36 4.33 -9.50
CA VAL A 123 7.48 2.99 -10.10
C VAL A 123 6.09 2.56 -10.51
N ALA A 124 5.88 2.32 -11.80
CA ALA A 124 4.68 1.72 -12.35
C ALA A 124 4.98 0.26 -12.72
N PHE A 125 4.23 -0.69 -12.18
CA PHE A 125 4.54 -2.11 -12.37
C PHE A 125 3.31 -2.99 -12.48
N CYS A 126 3.43 -4.03 -13.31
CA CYS A 126 2.53 -5.16 -13.44
C CYS A 126 3.36 -6.40 -13.86
N PRO A 127 2.76 -7.61 -13.98
CA PRO A 127 3.43 -8.84 -14.43
C PRO A 127 4.46 -8.66 -15.55
N ASN A 128 4.08 -7.96 -16.59
CA ASN A 128 4.84 -7.95 -17.84
C ASN A 128 5.55 -6.61 -18.09
N GLN A 129 5.48 -5.67 -17.16
CA GLN A 129 6.01 -4.33 -17.36
C GLN A 129 6.42 -3.68 -16.04
N VAL A 130 7.63 -3.13 -16.01
CA VAL A 130 8.07 -2.19 -14.98
C VAL A 130 8.60 -0.92 -15.64
N LYS A 131 8.14 0.21 -15.16
CA LYS A 131 8.49 1.54 -15.63
C LYS A 131 8.82 2.45 -14.45
N ILE A 132 9.82 3.30 -14.62
CA ILE A 132 10.20 4.32 -13.65
C ILE A 132 9.96 5.69 -14.30
N PHE A 133 9.21 6.54 -13.60
CA PHE A 133 9.09 7.95 -13.91
C PHE A 133 9.92 8.76 -12.94
N THR A 134 10.72 9.69 -13.43
CA THR A 134 11.53 10.60 -12.60
C THR A 134 10.96 12.01 -12.66
N PHE A 135 10.65 12.60 -11.50
CA PHE A 135 10.26 14.01 -11.40
C PHE A 135 11.46 14.91 -11.72
N GLY A 136 11.23 16.01 -12.43
CA GLY A 136 12.29 16.89 -12.97
C GLY A 136 12.51 16.60 -14.45
N ASP A 137 13.00 15.41 -14.78
CA ASP A 137 13.19 14.97 -16.18
C ASP A 137 11.87 14.77 -16.92
N ASN A 138 10.82 14.35 -16.18
CA ASN A 138 9.48 14.06 -16.68
C ASN A 138 9.44 12.97 -17.76
N VAL A 139 10.37 12.00 -17.70
CA VAL A 139 10.46 10.88 -18.64
C VAL A 139 10.09 9.57 -17.97
N TRP A 140 9.35 8.72 -18.68
CA TRP A 140 9.16 7.31 -18.35
C TRP A 140 10.27 6.47 -18.97
N LYS A 141 10.95 5.68 -18.14
CA LYS A 141 11.95 4.69 -18.55
C LYS A 141 11.40 3.29 -18.32
N ASN A 142 11.43 2.45 -19.35
CA ASN A 142 11.19 1.02 -19.18
C ASN A 142 12.46 0.39 -18.60
N ILE A 143 12.30 -0.45 -17.58
CA ILE A 143 13.39 -1.28 -17.07
C ILE A 143 13.07 -2.75 -17.32
N GLN A 144 14.08 -3.60 -17.22
CA GLN A 144 13.89 -5.03 -17.40
C GLN A 144 12.86 -5.54 -16.39
N CYS A 145 11.84 -6.27 -16.86
CA CYS A 145 10.91 -6.92 -15.95
C CYS A 145 11.67 -7.97 -15.13
N PHE A 146 11.45 -7.97 -13.83
CA PHE A 146 11.91 -9.06 -13.00
C PHE A 146 11.13 -10.34 -13.44
N PRO A 147 11.78 -11.51 -13.59
CA PRO A 147 11.15 -12.72 -14.14
C PRO A 147 10.16 -13.37 -13.17
N ILE A 148 9.55 -12.57 -12.29
CA ILE A 148 8.66 -13.01 -11.23
C ILE A 148 7.44 -12.09 -11.27
N VAL A 149 6.29 -12.71 -11.50
CA VAL A 149 5.00 -12.06 -11.64
C VAL A 149 4.68 -11.34 -10.32
N PRO A 150 4.63 -9.99 -10.27
CA PRO A 150 4.02 -9.28 -9.17
C PRO A 150 2.57 -9.75 -9.10
N PHE A 151 2.20 -10.30 -7.96
CA PHE A 151 0.97 -11.08 -7.76
C PHE A 151 -0.23 -10.51 -8.54
N TYR A 152 -0.80 -11.32 -9.44
CA TYR A 152 -1.96 -10.96 -10.24
C TYR A 152 -3.06 -12.05 -10.16
N HIS A 153 -4.32 -11.59 -10.04
CA HIS A 153 -5.59 -12.35 -10.01
C HIS A 153 -5.83 -13.37 -8.89
N VAL A 154 -6.88 -13.12 -8.08
CA VAL A 154 -8.13 -13.89 -8.11
C VAL A 154 -9.23 -12.92 -7.66
N THR A 155 -10.18 -12.69 -8.54
CA THR A 155 -11.48 -12.02 -8.33
C THR A 155 -12.41 -12.79 -7.38
N LEU A 156 -11.89 -13.78 -6.64
CA LEU A 156 -12.66 -14.66 -5.74
C LEU A 156 -12.07 -14.80 -4.33
N VAL A 157 -10.85 -14.29 -4.04
CA VAL A 157 -10.50 -14.07 -2.63
C VAL A 157 -11.34 -12.90 -2.18
N ARG A 158 -12.37 -13.17 -1.38
CA ARG A 158 -13.32 -12.19 -0.81
C ARG A 158 -12.66 -11.10 0.07
N HIS A 159 -11.33 -11.04 0.10
CA HIS A 159 -10.50 -10.41 1.12
C HIS A 159 -9.40 -9.50 0.55
N ARG A 160 -9.67 -8.82 -0.58
CA ARG A 160 -8.77 -7.79 -1.10
C ARG A 160 -9.21 -6.39 -0.69
N HIS A 161 -8.24 -5.60 -0.23
CA HIS A 161 -8.34 -4.14 -0.27
C HIS A 161 -7.38 -3.56 -1.33
N GLN A 162 -7.86 -2.60 -2.13
CA GLN A 162 -7.23 -2.08 -3.37
C GLN A 162 -5.83 -1.44 -3.20
N ARG A 163 -5.32 -1.34 -1.97
CA ARG A 163 -4.05 -0.70 -1.61
C ARG A 163 -3.00 -1.66 -1.09
N VAL A 164 -3.43 -2.81 -0.59
CA VAL A 164 -2.48 -3.68 0.09
C VAL A 164 -1.58 -4.31 -0.97
N ASN A 165 -0.27 -4.17 -0.75
CA ASN A 165 0.79 -4.63 -1.66
C ASN A 165 0.89 -3.85 -3.00
N GLU A 166 0.56 -2.55 -3.00
CA GLU A 166 0.91 -1.62 -4.10
C GLU A 166 2.39 -1.20 -4.13
N GLY A 167 3.18 -1.70 -3.17
CA GLY A 167 4.59 -1.41 -3.00
C GLY A 167 4.84 -0.42 -1.86
N VAL A 168 5.92 -0.61 -1.11
CA VAL A 168 6.31 0.24 0.03
C VAL A 168 7.74 0.76 -0.18
N TYR A 169 7.93 2.04 0.08
CA TYR A 169 9.24 2.67 -0.01
C TYR A 169 10.03 2.46 1.28
N LEU A 170 11.29 2.06 1.15
CA LEU A 170 12.24 1.99 2.27
C LEU A 170 13.64 2.36 1.79
N ASN A 171 14.18 3.46 2.33
CA ASN A 171 15.58 3.89 2.18
C ASN A 171 16.15 3.75 0.75
N GLY A 172 15.47 4.36 -0.24
CA GLY A 172 15.91 4.33 -1.64
C GLY A 172 15.42 3.13 -2.45
N THR A 173 14.71 2.19 -1.83
CA THR A 173 14.13 1.02 -2.49
C THR A 173 12.61 1.06 -2.50
N VAL A 174 11.99 0.43 -3.50
CA VAL A 174 10.55 0.14 -3.54
C VAL A 174 10.36 -1.37 -3.46
N ASN A 175 9.59 -1.83 -2.49
CA ASN A 175 9.45 -3.24 -2.13
C ASN A 175 8.01 -3.70 -2.36
N TRP A 176 7.77 -4.85 -2.97
CA TRP A 176 6.43 -5.44 -3.14
C TRP A 176 6.45 -6.96 -3.05
N LEU A 177 5.31 -7.54 -2.66
CA LEU A 177 5.13 -8.99 -2.66
C LEU A 177 4.94 -9.54 -4.08
N ALA A 178 5.57 -10.67 -4.35
CA ALA A 178 5.48 -11.41 -5.60
C ALA A 178 5.48 -12.93 -5.33
N ILE A 179 5.08 -13.70 -6.34
CA ILE A 179 5.06 -15.17 -6.28
C ILE A 179 5.78 -15.71 -7.53
N PRO A 180 6.86 -16.50 -7.38
CA PRO A 180 7.55 -17.13 -8.51
C PRO A 180 6.61 -18.05 -9.31
N ASN A 181 6.75 -18.07 -10.63
CA ASN A 181 6.16 -19.08 -11.53
C ASN A 181 4.63 -19.26 -11.39
N SER A 182 3.87 -18.19 -11.13
CA SER A 182 2.42 -18.25 -10.91
C SER A 182 1.59 -18.66 -12.14
N GLU A 183 2.19 -18.84 -13.32
CA GLU A 183 1.48 -19.24 -14.55
C GLU A 183 0.85 -20.64 -14.45
N TYR A 184 1.24 -21.45 -13.47
CA TYR A 184 0.79 -22.85 -13.32
C TYR A 184 -0.06 -23.13 -12.07
N PHE A 185 -0.24 -22.16 -11.16
CA PHE A 185 -0.74 -22.45 -9.80
C PHE A 185 -2.24 -22.30 -9.57
N TRP A 186 -3.03 -21.85 -10.56
CA TRP A 186 -4.42 -21.42 -10.29
C TRP A 186 -5.47 -22.22 -11.05
N LYS A 187 -5.29 -23.54 -11.15
CA LYS A 187 -6.34 -24.42 -11.66
C LYS A 187 -7.48 -24.62 -10.66
N ASP A 188 -7.20 -24.49 -9.37
CA ASP A 188 -8.19 -24.61 -8.30
C ASP A 188 -8.27 -23.29 -7.51
N TYR A 189 -9.44 -22.67 -7.57
CA TYR A 189 -9.70 -21.26 -7.25
C TYR A 189 -9.73 -20.90 -5.74
N GLU A 190 -9.29 -21.81 -4.86
CA GLU A 190 -9.59 -21.72 -3.42
C GLU A 190 -8.36 -21.69 -2.49
N ASP A 191 -7.16 -22.09 -2.92
CA ASP A 191 -6.01 -22.20 -2.01
C ASP A 191 -5.08 -20.98 -2.04
N ILE A 192 -4.83 -20.39 -0.87
CA ILE A 192 -3.79 -19.38 -0.70
C ILE A 192 -2.44 -20.12 -0.65
N PRO A 193 -1.42 -19.65 -1.40
CA PRO A 193 -0.07 -20.20 -1.34
C PRO A 193 0.45 -20.25 0.09
N ASN A 194 1.27 -21.26 0.37
CA ASN A 194 2.03 -21.27 1.62
C ASN A 194 3.03 -20.09 1.66
N ILE A 195 3.39 -19.63 2.86
CA ILE A 195 4.19 -18.41 3.05
C ILE A 195 5.56 -18.53 2.36
N ASP A 196 6.14 -19.73 2.33
CA ASP A 196 7.41 -20.05 1.67
C ASP A 196 7.39 -19.87 0.14
N GLN A 197 6.21 -19.81 -0.48
CA GLN A 197 6.03 -19.53 -1.91
C GLN A 197 6.01 -18.03 -2.21
N PHE A 198 5.83 -17.17 -1.20
CA PHE A 198 5.93 -15.73 -1.39
C PHE A 198 7.38 -15.28 -1.41
N MET A 199 7.60 -14.17 -2.09
CA MET A 199 8.85 -13.44 -2.02
C MET A 199 8.59 -11.94 -2.06
N ILE A 200 9.60 -11.17 -1.64
CA ILE A 200 9.59 -9.73 -1.72
C ILE A 200 10.57 -9.32 -2.81
N VAL A 201 10.09 -8.58 -3.79
CA VAL A 201 10.92 -7.92 -4.79
C VAL A 201 11.24 -6.54 -4.25
N SER A 202 12.53 -6.22 -4.16
CA SER A 202 13.03 -4.89 -3.83
C SER A 202 13.69 -4.29 -5.05
N LEU A 203 13.23 -3.13 -5.50
CA LEU A 203 13.81 -2.36 -6.60
C LEU A 203 14.60 -1.20 -6.02
N ASP A 204 15.91 -1.20 -6.23
CA ASP A 204 16.79 -0.08 -5.90
C ASP A 204 16.59 1.04 -6.94
N LEU A 205 16.20 2.23 -6.49
CA LEU A 205 15.85 3.32 -7.39
C LEU A 205 17.06 4.03 -8.00
N ALA A 206 18.25 3.89 -7.41
CA ALA A 206 19.47 4.54 -7.88
C ALA A 206 20.12 3.72 -9.00
N THR A 207 20.22 2.42 -8.79
CA THR A 207 20.85 1.45 -9.71
C THR A 207 19.85 0.83 -10.68
N GLU A 208 18.54 0.94 -10.40
CA GLU A 208 17.47 0.30 -11.15
C GLU A 208 17.61 -1.24 -11.19
N THR A 209 18.19 -1.81 -10.15
CA THR A 209 18.40 -3.26 -10.00
C THR A 209 17.44 -3.86 -8.99
N TYR A 210 17.20 -5.16 -9.13
CA TYR A 210 16.31 -5.91 -8.25
C TYR A 210 17.10 -6.74 -7.25
N LEU A 211 16.59 -6.79 -6.03
CA LEU A 211 16.97 -7.75 -4.99
C LEU A 211 15.74 -8.60 -4.66
N GLN A 212 15.97 -9.92 -4.61
CA GLN A 212 14.98 -10.87 -4.12
C GLN A 212 15.21 -11.12 -2.63
N LEU A 213 14.16 -10.92 -1.85
CA LEU A 213 14.15 -11.19 -0.42
C LEU A 213 13.14 -12.30 -0.14
N LEU A 214 13.54 -13.24 0.72
CA LEU A 214 12.63 -14.27 1.21
C LEU A 214 11.88 -13.74 2.44
N PRO A 215 10.60 -14.15 2.62
CA PRO A 215 9.87 -13.93 3.86
C PRO A 215 10.56 -14.65 5.03
N PRO A 216 10.15 -14.37 6.29
CA PRO A 216 10.65 -15.09 7.45
C PRO A 216 10.54 -16.61 7.29
N SER A 217 11.56 -17.35 7.75
CA SER A 217 11.61 -18.82 7.69
C SER A 217 10.96 -19.48 8.91
N GLY A 218 10.59 -20.76 8.79
CA GLY A 218 10.07 -21.55 9.90
C GLY A 218 8.59 -21.29 10.20
N LEU A 219 7.84 -20.90 9.16
CA LEU A 219 6.41 -20.67 9.23
C LEU A 219 5.72 -21.94 8.74
N ASP A 220 5.23 -22.77 9.68
CA ASP A 220 4.57 -24.04 9.38
C ASP A 220 3.06 -23.87 9.09
N GLU A 221 2.57 -22.63 9.07
CA GLU A 221 1.14 -22.31 9.03
C GLU A 221 0.74 -21.73 7.67
N VAL A 222 -0.33 -22.27 7.08
CA VAL A 222 -0.91 -21.77 5.85
C VAL A 222 -1.64 -20.45 6.14
N PRO A 223 -1.35 -19.37 5.41
CA PRO A 223 -1.95 -18.08 5.69
C PRO A 223 -3.41 -18.06 5.24
N SER A 224 -4.31 -17.62 6.13
CA SER A 224 -5.75 -17.59 5.83
C SER A 224 -6.18 -16.40 4.96
N ILE A 225 -5.30 -15.40 4.81
CA ILE A 225 -5.44 -14.22 3.95
C ILE A 225 -4.07 -13.93 3.35
N LEU A 226 -4.06 -13.28 2.18
CA LEU A 226 -2.83 -12.80 1.56
C LEU A 226 -1.97 -11.99 2.56
N PRO A 227 -0.66 -12.31 2.65
CA PRO A 227 0.25 -11.55 3.49
C PRO A 227 0.41 -10.13 2.97
N THR A 228 0.93 -9.27 3.84
CA THR A 228 1.06 -7.84 3.59
C THR A 228 2.48 -7.39 3.95
N ILE A 229 2.94 -6.33 3.29
CA ILE A 229 4.18 -5.65 3.67
C ILE A 229 3.92 -4.19 4.04
N ALA A 230 4.71 -3.71 4.98
CA ALA A 230 4.66 -2.35 5.48
C ALA A 230 6.06 -1.88 5.89
N VAL A 231 6.17 -0.63 6.33
CA VAL A 231 7.39 -0.11 6.95
C VAL A 231 7.01 0.44 8.33
N LEU A 232 7.64 -0.10 9.37
CA LEU A 232 7.52 0.38 10.74
C LEU A 232 8.92 0.70 11.25
N ARG A 233 9.12 1.92 11.78
CA ARG A 233 10.43 2.38 12.29
C ARG A 233 11.60 2.06 11.35
N ASP A 234 11.44 2.44 10.09
CA ASP A 234 12.46 2.22 9.04
C ASP A 234 12.86 0.74 8.83
N CYS A 235 12.04 -0.21 9.29
CA CYS A 235 12.22 -1.63 9.05
C CYS A 235 11.14 -2.16 8.11
N LEU A 236 11.54 -2.99 7.15
CA LEU A 236 10.58 -3.70 6.31
C LEU A 236 9.83 -4.72 7.16
N CYS A 237 8.51 -4.69 7.09
CA CYS A 237 7.64 -5.59 7.84
C CYS A 237 6.97 -6.58 6.89
N PHE A 238 6.83 -7.81 7.33
CA PHE A 238 6.01 -8.85 6.70
C PHE A 238 4.97 -9.31 7.70
N SER A 239 3.70 -9.29 7.33
CA SER A 239 2.60 -9.69 8.20
C SER A 239 1.63 -10.63 7.53
N TYR A 240 1.06 -11.54 8.30
CA TYR A 240 0.15 -12.56 7.81
C TYR A 240 -0.86 -12.96 8.89
N HIS A 241 -1.88 -13.69 8.46
CA HIS A 241 -3.00 -14.12 9.29
C HIS A 241 -2.92 -15.64 9.51
N ILE A 242 -2.97 -16.07 10.77
CA ILE A 242 -3.08 -17.48 11.14
C ILE A 242 -4.56 -17.80 11.32
N GLU A 243 -5.11 -18.72 10.52
CA GLU A 243 -6.48 -19.28 10.55
C GLU A 243 -7.44 -18.66 11.60
N SER A 244 -7.88 -17.43 11.36
CA SER A 244 -8.83 -16.69 12.22
C SER A 244 -8.47 -16.62 13.71
N THR A 245 -7.21 -16.83 14.10
CA THR A 245 -6.76 -16.79 15.51
C THR A 245 -5.84 -15.62 15.80
N HIS A 246 -4.83 -15.38 14.96
CA HIS A 246 -3.82 -14.37 15.21
C HIS A 246 -3.46 -13.56 13.97
N PHE A 247 -2.98 -12.35 14.22
CA PHE A 247 -2.26 -11.52 13.27
C PHE A 247 -0.79 -11.45 13.68
N VAL A 248 0.10 -11.87 12.80
CA VAL A 248 1.55 -11.94 13.07
C VAL A 248 2.28 -10.90 12.25
N ILE A 249 3.24 -10.23 12.88
CA ILE A 249 4.09 -9.19 12.27
C ILE A 249 5.55 -9.54 12.53
N TRP A 250 6.32 -9.62 11.45
CA TRP A 250 7.77 -9.77 11.46
C TRP A 250 8.43 -8.49 10.98
N MET A 251 9.60 -8.18 11.52
CA MET A 251 10.43 -7.03 11.14
C MET A 251 11.81 -7.50 10.69
N MET A 252 12.28 -6.99 9.55
CA MET A 252 13.64 -7.20 9.07
C MET A 252 14.52 -6.12 9.69
N MET A 253 15.27 -6.51 10.73
CA MET A 253 16.06 -5.56 11.53
C MET A 253 17.26 -5.01 10.76
N GLU A 254 17.81 -5.79 9.82
CA GLU A 254 18.85 -5.37 8.90
C GLU A 254 18.37 -5.60 7.47
N PHE A 255 18.05 -4.50 6.78
CA PHE A 255 17.47 -4.59 5.43
C PHE A 255 18.39 -5.35 4.47
N GLY A 256 17.85 -6.40 3.84
CA GLY A 256 18.58 -7.28 2.93
C GLY A 256 19.15 -8.54 3.58
N ASP A 257 19.27 -8.59 4.91
CA ASP A 257 19.70 -9.80 5.62
C ASP A 257 18.49 -10.64 6.04
N GLN A 258 18.32 -11.80 5.39
CA GLN A 258 17.28 -12.77 5.70
C GLN A 258 17.34 -13.27 7.15
N LYS A 259 18.52 -13.32 7.77
CA LYS A 259 18.67 -13.79 9.16
C LYS A 259 18.22 -12.77 10.19
N SER A 260 18.01 -11.52 9.78
CA SER A 260 17.60 -10.43 10.66
C SER A 260 16.08 -10.36 10.89
N TRP A 261 15.30 -11.22 10.22
CA TRP A 261 13.87 -11.34 10.47
C TRP A 261 13.62 -11.73 11.93
N THR A 262 12.91 -10.85 12.65
CA THR A 262 12.51 -11.07 14.03
C THR A 262 11.00 -10.97 14.13
N GLN A 263 10.36 -11.94 14.78
CA GLN A 263 8.93 -11.86 15.05
C GLN A 263 8.72 -10.72 16.04
N PHE A 264 8.03 -9.67 15.61
CA PHE A 264 7.78 -8.51 16.46
C PHE A 264 6.54 -8.74 17.33
N LEU A 265 5.41 -9.10 16.71
CA LEU A 265 4.14 -9.29 17.42
C LEU A 265 3.38 -10.50 16.88
N LYS A 266 2.64 -11.15 17.79
CA LYS A 266 1.61 -12.15 17.51
C LYS A 266 0.38 -11.74 18.31
N ILE A 267 -0.57 -11.11 17.64
CA ILE A 267 -1.74 -10.47 18.26
C ILE A 267 -2.93 -11.41 18.14
N SER A 268 -3.59 -11.76 19.24
CA SER A 268 -4.81 -12.56 19.21
C SER A 268 -5.97 -11.72 18.68
N TYR A 269 -6.85 -12.31 17.85
CA TYR A 269 -8.09 -11.62 17.49
C TYR A 269 -9.04 -11.50 18.67
N ASP A 270 -8.94 -12.36 19.69
CA ASP A 270 -9.72 -12.24 20.91
C ASP A 270 -9.38 -10.93 21.66
N ASP A 271 -8.16 -10.41 21.50
CA ASP A 271 -7.76 -9.13 22.08
C ASP A 271 -8.33 -7.95 21.27
N LEU A 272 -8.50 -8.12 19.96
CA LEU A 272 -8.84 -7.04 19.02
C LEU A 272 -10.34 -6.91 18.75
N LEU A 273 -11.03 -8.04 18.65
CA LEU A 273 -12.37 -8.17 18.08
C LEU A 273 -13.38 -8.57 19.16
N ASP A 274 -14.57 -7.98 19.10
CA ASP A 274 -15.67 -8.38 19.98
C ASP A 274 -16.22 -9.76 19.52
N TYR A 275 -16.81 -10.54 20.42
CA TYR A 275 -17.30 -11.91 20.14
C TYR A 275 -18.20 -11.99 18.89
N ASP A 276 -19.08 -10.99 18.69
CA ASP A 276 -19.95 -10.92 17.51
C ASP A 276 -19.18 -10.78 16.20
N SER A 277 -18.03 -10.08 16.19
CA SER A 277 -17.18 -9.93 14.99
C SER A 277 -16.40 -11.20 14.64
N LEU A 278 -16.12 -12.06 15.62
CA LEU A 278 -15.48 -13.36 15.39
C LEU A 278 -16.47 -14.39 14.79
N GLN A 279 -17.76 -14.29 15.12
CA GLN A 279 -18.79 -15.26 14.72
C GLN A 279 -19.11 -15.24 13.21
N TYR A 280 -18.87 -14.12 12.52
CA TYR A 280 -19.21 -13.97 11.10
C TYR A 280 -18.13 -14.42 10.12
N ASN A 281 -16.98 -14.92 10.60
CA ASN A 281 -15.92 -15.48 9.77
C ASN A 281 -15.48 -14.54 8.62
N TYR A 282 -15.61 -13.22 8.83
CA TYR A 282 -15.10 -12.26 7.86
C TYR A 282 -13.59 -12.24 8.02
N HIS A 283 -12.86 -12.71 7.01
CA HIS A 283 -11.42 -12.62 7.02
C HIS A 283 -11.02 -11.13 6.91
N TYR A 284 -10.89 -10.47 8.06
CA TYR A 284 -10.53 -9.07 8.20
C TYR A 284 -9.07 -8.88 7.78
N MET A 285 -8.83 -8.11 6.72
CA MET A 285 -7.48 -7.78 6.33
C MET A 285 -6.95 -6.72 7.29
N MET A 286 -5.92 -7.08 8.06
CA MET A 286 -5.24 -6.18 8.98
C MET A 286 -4.00 -5.61 8.30
N TYR A 287 -3.73 -4.34 8.56
CA TYR A 287 -2.59 -3.66 7.96
C TYR A 287 -1.90 -2.75 8.99
N PRO A 288 -0.61 -2.98 9.30
CA PRO A 288 0.12 -2.12 10.23
C PRO A 288 0.41 -0.76 9.59
N LEU A 289 -0.03 0.31 10.25
CA LEU A 289 0.11 1.68 9.76
C LEU A 289 1.34 2.38 10.34
N CYS A 290 1.51 2.28 11.66
CA CYS A 290 2.55 3.01 12.38
C CYS A 290 2.83 2.35 13.73
N LEU A 291 4.03 2.56 14.25
CA LEU A 291 4.47 2.17 15.58
C LEU A 291 4.84 3.44 16.35
N SER A 292 4.33 3.60 17.57
CA SER A 292 4.58 4.76 18.44
C SER A 292 6.07 4.96 18.72
N GLU A 293 6.47 6.18 19.12
CA GLU A 293 7.86 6.56 19.39
C GLU A 293 8.50 5.85 20.60
N ASP A 294 7.71 5.39 21.56
CA ASP A 294 8.16 4.50 22.64
C ASP A 294 8.28 3.03 22.19
N GLY A 295 7.61 2.68 21.10
CA GLY A 295 7.64 1.35 20.49
C GLY A 295 6.64 0.39 21.12
N GLU A 296 5.77 0.88 22.01
CA GLU A 296 4.85 0.06 22.81
C GLU A 296 3.47 -0.08 22.18
N THR A 297 3.07 0.86 21.31
CA THR A 297 1.72 0.89 20.70
C THR A 297 1.78 0.85 19.17
N ILE A 298 1.17 -0.15 18.57
CA ILE A 298 1.01 -0.27 17.11
C ILE A 298 -0.38 0.18 16.69
N ILE A 299 -0.46 0.92 15.58
CA ILE A 299 -1.71 1.31 14.94
C ILE A 299 -1.98 0.38 13.76
N LEU A 300 -3.15 -0.26 13.77
CA LEU A 300 -3.58 -1.20 12.75
C LEU A 300 -4.85 -0.71 12.06
N ALA A 301 -4.88 -0.76 10.73
CA ALA A 301 -6.11 -0.61 9.94
C ALA A 301 -6.77 -1.96 9.73
N ASN A 302 -8.10 -1.96 9.61
CA ASN A 302 -8.91 -3.12 9.22
C ASN A 302 -9.68 -2.79 7.93
N SER A 303 -9.86 -3.78 7.05
CA SER A 303 -10.56 -3.60 5.78
C SER A 303 -12.07 -3.37 5.86
N HIS A 304 -12.71 -3.74 6.97
CA HIS A 304 -14.16 -3.66 7.13
C HIS A 304 -14.60 -2.67 8.21
N GLU A 305 -13.68 -2.16 9.02
CA GLU A 305 -13.99 -1.16 10.04
C GLU A 305 -13.61 0.25 9.59
N GLU A 306 -14.41 1.22 10.00
CA GLU A 306 -14.10 2.65 9.81
C GLU A 306 -13.11 3.16 10.87
N HIS A 307 -12.67 2.29 11.77
CA HIS A 307 -11.80 2.59 12.90
C HIS A 307 -10.44 1.88 12.74
N ALA A 308 -9.39 2.52 13.24
CA ALA A 308 -8.11 1.88 13.48
C ALA A 308 -8.02 1.36 14.92
N PHE A 309 -7.21 0.33 15.12
CA PHE A 309 -6.89 -0.23 16.42
C PHE A 309 -5.56 0.34 16.91
N LEU A 310 -5.53 0.78 18.15
CA LEU A 310 -4.32 1.11 18.89
C LEU A 310 -4.08 -0.06 19.84
N TYR A 311 -3.09 -0.89 19.53
CA TYR A 311 -2.73 -2.07 20.32
C TYR A 311 -1.44 -1.78 21.08
N ASN A 312 -1.53 -1.63 22.40
CA ASN A 312 -0.35 -1.60 23.27
C ASN A 312 0.01 -3.04 23.65
N TRP A 313 1.15 -3.51 23.16
CA TRP A 313 1.56 -4.90 23.33
C TRP A 313 2.22 -5.18 24.68
N ARG A 314 2.54 -4.14 25.46
CA ARG A 314 3.15 -4.29 26.78
C ARG A 314 2.14 -4.73 27.83
N ASP A 315 0.92 -4.21 27.72
CA ASP A 315 -0.20 -4.51 28.64
C ASP A 315 -1.40 -5.16 27.94
N ASN A 316 -1.27 -5.54 26.66
CA ASN A 316 -2.32 -6.09 25.81
C ASN A 316 -3.58 -5.21 25.73
N ARG A 317 -3.41 -3.89 25.87
CA ARG A 317 -4.54 -2.96 25.80
C ARG A 317 -4.90 -2.62 24.36
N VAL A 318 -6.19 -2.69 24.05
CA VAL A 318 -6.72 -2.33 22.73
C VAL A 318 -7.68 -1.17 22.85
N GLU A 319 -7.44 -0.13 22.05
CA GLU A 319 -8.36 0.99 21.90
C GLU A 319 -8.74 1.15 20.43
N LYS A 320 -10.02 1.38 20.14
CA LYS A 320 -10.49 1.70 18.79
C LYS A 320 -10.57 3.22 18.64
N THR A 321 -10.10 3.75 17.52
CA THR A 321 -10.30 5.17 17.20
C THR A 321 -11.79 5.49 17.13
N ARG A 322 -12.22 6.65 17.60
CA ARG A 322 -13.61 7.13 17.53
C ARG A 322 -13.62 8.47 16.83
N ILE A 323 -13.39 8.42 15.51
CA ILE A 323 -13.37 9.62 14.67
C ILE A 323 -14.76 9.82 14.07
N THR A 324 -15.32 11.02 14.23
CA THR A 324 -16.67 11.34 13.73
C THR A 324 -16.80 11.30 12.20
N ASN A 325 -15.68 11.35 11.50
CA ASN A 325 -15.59 11.29 10.05
C ASN A 325 -15.27 9.85 9.61
N ASN A 326 -15.82 9.39 8.48
CA ASN A 326 -15.45 8.09 7.91
C ASN A 326 -14.02 8.19 7.35
N VAL A 327 -13.05 7.61 8.06
CA VAL A 327 -11.64 7.62 7.68
C VAL A 327 -11.29 6.36 6.91
N LEU A 328 -10.62 6.52 5.78
CA LEU A 328 -10.10 5.42 4.97
C LEU A 328 -8.71 5.01 5.45
N TRP A 329 -8.62 4.33 6.61
CA TRP A 329 -7.35 4.07 7.31
C TRP A 329 -6.28 3.35 6.48
N MET A 330 -6.66 2.42 5.60
CA MET A 330 -5.71 1.72 4.71
C MET A 330 -5.08 2.62 3.64
N PHE A 331 -5.53 3.87 3.49
CA PHE A 331 -4.90 4.87 2.62
C PHE A 331 -4.00 5.85 3.41
N SER A 332 -3.87 5.67 4.73
CA SER A 332 -3.03 6.53 5.56
C SER A 332 -1.57 6.43 5.14
N GLN A 333 -0.83 7.51 5.37
CA GLN A 333 0.59 7.62 5.04
C GLN A 333 1.32 8.23 6.24
N ASN A 334 2.50 7.72 6.55
CA ASN A 334 3.39 8.38 7.48
C ASN A 334 3.90 9.68 6.83
N TYR A 335 3.59 10.80 7.47
CA TYR A 335 3.85 12.13 6.93
C TYR A 335 4.59 12.96 7.97
N ILE A 336 5.75 13.47 7.56
CA ILE A 336 6.59 14.37 8.35
C ILE A 336 6.61 15.70 7.60
N GLU A 337 6.23 16.78 8.27
CA GLU A 337 6.22 18.12 7.65
C GLU A 337 7.61 18.55 7.21
N SER A 338 7.68 19.22 6.06
CA SER A 338 8.93 19.69 5.47
C SER A 338 8.70 20.92 4.60
N LEU A 339 9.74 21.72 4.40
CA LEU A 339 9.74 22.88 3.50
C LEU A 339 10.21 22.56 2.07
N VAL A 340 10.40 21.28 1.75
CA VAL A 340 10.78 20.82 0.40
C VAL A 340 9.82 21.38 -0.66
N THR A 341 10.38 21.87 -1.77
CA THR A 341 9.61 22.44 -2.89
C THR A 341 9.03 21.34 -3.77
N THR A 342 7.88 21.62 -4.40
CA THR A 342 7.21 20.68 -5.31
C THR A 342 7.67 20.79 -6.77
N GLY A 343 8.73 21.57 -7.03
CA GLY A 343 9.25 21.87 -8.35
C GLY A 343 10.57 22.60 -8.28
#